data_AF-A0A914BFF7-F1
#
_entry.id   AF-A0A914BFF7-F1
#
_cell.length_a   1.000
_cell.length_b   1.000
_cell.length_c   1.000
_cell.angle_alpha   90.00
_cell.angle_beta   90.00
_cell.angle_gamma   90.00
#
_symmetry.space_group_name_H-M   'P 1'
#
loop_
_entity.id
_entity.type
_entity.pdbx_description
1 polymer ?
#
loop_
_entity_poly.entity_id
_entity_poly.type
_entity_poly.pdbx_seq_one_letter_code
_entity_poly.pdbx_strand_id
1 'polypeptide(L)'
;MLLKLQKYQVDVRYRKGTELVVAHALSRNFPPYIPDPKDDNCEIPVCMITCLPMSAERISELQRETANEPVMQQLAATIREGWPDLKSQVSANLAPYWDFREQLTLEEDLIFKNDKVIIPASLTKLMLTKVHQSHQGIEKTKRLARDIMFWPNMSAQITDMVSRCPICSANQHKNRKEPMIPHELPLRPWQKVGSDLFEI
;
A
#
# COMPACT_ATOMS: atom_id res chain seq x y z
N MET A 1 15.32 -5.34 -16.95
CA MET A 1 15.46 -4.36 -15.85
C MET A 1 16.00 -3.07 -16.46
N LEU A 2 15.12 -2.09 -16.71
CA LEU A 2 15.44 -0.83 -17.39
C LEU A 2 15.71 0.24 -16.33
N LEU A 3 16.99 0.54 -16.08
CA LEU A 3 17.42 1.66 -15.25
C LEU A 3 17.27 2.96 -16.05
N LYS A 4 16.27 3.77 -15.73
CA LYS A 4 16.14 5.14 -16.25
C LYS A 4 16.97 6.09 -15.37
N LEU A 5 18.19 6.41 -15.80
CA LEU A 5 19.02 7.46 -15.21
C LEU A 5 18.61 8.82 -15.80
N GLN A 6 17.69 9.52 -15.13
CA GLN A 6 16.98 10.67 -15.72
C GLN A 6 17.61 12.06 -15.47
N LYS A 7 18.84 12.17 -14.97
CA LYS A 7 19.46 13.50 -14.71
C LYS A 7 20.90 13.69 -15.18
N TYR A 8 21.55 12.67 -15.73
CA TYR A 8 22.96 12.78 -16.15
C TYR A 8 23.13 12.32 -17.59
N GLN A 9 23.91 13.08 -18.35
CA GLN A 9 24.35 12.71 -19.68
C GLN A 9 25.60 11.84 -19.51
N VAL A 10 25.41 10.51 -19.57
CA VAL A 10 26.50 9.56 -19.30
C VAL A 10 27.16 9.15 -20.62
N ASP A 11 28.46 9.41 -20.75
CA ASP A 11 29.28 8.85 -21.83
C ASP A 11 29.87 7.51 -21.37
N VAL A 12 29.33 6.42 -21.89
CA VAL A 12 29.75 5.06 -21.54
C VAL A 12 30.84 4.62 -22.52
N ARG A 13 32.08 4.55 -22.03
CA ARG A 13 33.22 4.04 -22.81
C ARG A 13 33.68 2.70 -22.30
N TYR A 14 33.78 1.73 -23.21
CA TYR A 14 34.37 0.43 -22.91
C TYR A 14 35.87 0.57 -22.65
N ARG A 15 36.35 -0.03 -21.56
CA ARG A 15 37.76 -0.18 -21.22
C ARG A 15 38.08 -1.66 -21.05
N LYS A 16 39.15 -2.13 -21.70
CA LYS A 16 39.58 -3.52 -21.58
C LYS A 16 40.07 -3.78 -20.15
N GLY A 17 39.70 -4.93 -19.57
CA GLY A 17 39.96 -5.24 -18.15
C GLY A 17 41.43 -5.15 -17.71
N THR A 18 42.38 -5.40 -18.62
CA THR A 18 43.82 -5.24 -18.36
C THR A 18 44.28 -3.78 -18.18
N GLU A 19 43.49 -2.82 -18.67
CA GLU A 19 43.72 -1.38 -18.51
C GLU A 19 42.97 -0.80 -17.30
N LEU A 20 42.13 -1.61 -16.65
CA LEU A 20 41.41 -1.24 -15.43
C LEU A 20 42.34 -1.45 -14.22
N VAL A 21 43.29 -0.54 -14.06
CA VAL A 21 44.32 -0.59 -12.99
C VAL A 21 43.70 -0.54 -11.59
N VAL A 22 42.50 0.01 -11.45
CA VAL A 22 41.78 0.11 -10.17
C VAL A 22 40.30 -0.21 -10.35
N ALA A 23 39.95 -1.50 -10.30
CA ALA A 23 38.59 -1.98 -10.49
C ALA A 23 37.57 -1.48 -9.43
N HIS A 24 38.05 -0.90 -8.31
CA HIS A 24 37.25 -0.68 -7.11
C HIS A 24 37.36 0.72 -6.47
N ALA A 25 38.01 1.69 -7.11
CA ALA A 25 38.25 3.02 -6.49
C ALA A 25 37.09 4.02 -6.59
N LEU A 26 36.21 3.92 -7.59
CA LEU A 26 35.13 4.92 -7.73
C LEU A 26 34.06 4.83 -6.64
N SER A 27 33.97 3.70 -5.92
CA SER A 27 33.08 3.55 -4.76
C SER A 27 33.72 3.98 -3.44
N ARG A 28 35.06 4.14 -3.39
CA ARG A 28 35.81 4.26 -2.11
C ARG A 28 36.79 5.43 -2.05
N ASN A 29 37.09 6.07 -3.17
CA ASN A 29 37.92 7.27 -3.24
C ASN A 29 37.01 8.49 -3.39
N PHE A 30 36.23 8.77 -2.35
CA PHE A 30 35.49 10.02 -2.26
C PHE A 30 36.53 11.15 -2.16
N PRO A 31 36.48 12.21 -2.99
CA PRO A 31 37.34 13.37 -2.75
C PRO A 31 37.06 13.88 -1.33
N PRO A 32 38.03 14.45 -0.61
CA PRO A 32 37.75 15.10 0.67
C PRO A 32 36.57 16.03 0.48
N TYR A 33 35.53 15.87 1.32
CA TYR A 33 34.31 16.68 1.25
C TYR A 33 34.71 18.15 1.30
N ILE A 34 34.58 18.84 0.16
CA ILE A 34 34.68 20.29 0.08
C ILE A 34 33.25 20.76 0.24
N PRO A 35 32.89 21.43 1.34
CA PRO A 35 31.57 22.03 1.47
C PRO A 35 31.42 23.02 0.32
N ASP A 36 30.59 22.69 -0.66
CA ASP A 36 30.14 23.69 -1.63
C ASP A 36 29.21 24.62 -0.84
N PRO A 37 29.41 25.95 -0.83
CA PRO A 37 28.49 26.88 -0.17
C PRO A 37 27.07 26.86 -0.76
N LYS A 38 26.83 26.07 -1.84
CA LYS A 38 25.50 25.75 -2.38
C LYS A 38 24.96 24.38 -1.97
N ASP A 39 25.73 23.58 -1.24
CA ASP A 39 25.37 22.28 -0.68
C ASP A 39 24.92 22.42 0.79
N ASP A 40 24.30 23.56 1.12
CA ASP A 40 23.36 23.62 2.22
C ASP A 40 22.25 22.63 1.88
N ASN A 41 22.25 21.47 2.54
CA ASN A 41 21.16 20.49 2.56
C ASN A 41 20.34 20.53 1.27
N CYS A 42 20.81 19.85 0.22
CA CYS A 42 19.95 19.56 -0.92
C CYS A 42 18.88 18.56 -0.43
N GLU A 43 17.96 19.02 0.40
CA GLU A 43 16.68 18.41 0.68
C GLU A 43 16.00 18.34 -0.68
N ILE A 44 16.18 17.22 -1.37
CA ILE A 44 15.46 16.95 -2.61
C ILE A 44 13.99 16.95 -2.18
N PRO A 45 13.18 17.95 -2.57
CA PRO A 45 11.78 17.94 -2.18
C PRO A 45 11.13 16.77 -2.90
N VAL A 46 10.86 15.69 -2.16
CA VAL A 46 10.09 14.56 -2.67
C VAL A 46 8.63 15.03 -2.64
N CYS A 47 8.14 15.52 -3.77
CA CYS A 47 6.73 15.84 -3.93
C CYS A 47 5.92 14.53 -3.82
N MET A 48 5.16 14.36 -2.75
CA MET A 48 4.45 13.09 -2.48
C MET A 48 3.41 12.82 -3.58
N ILE A 49 2.86 13.89 -4.15
CA ILE A 49 1.87 13.83 -5.23
C ILE A 49 2.46 13.23 -6.51
N THR A 50 3.69 13.61 -6.88
CA THR A 50 4.36 13.04 -8.06
C THR A 50 4.68 11.56 -7.90
N CYS A 51 4.72 11.06 -6.67
CA CYS A 51 4.99 9.66 -6.35
C CYS A 51 3.71 8.79 -6.30
N LEU A 52 2.52 9.39 -6.36
CA LEU A 52 1.26 8.63 -6.33
C LEU A 52 1.06 7.86 -7.64
N PRO A 53 0.71 6.56 -7.59
CA PRO A 53 0.43 5.77 -8.79
C PRO A 53 -0.98 6.05 -9.34
N MET A 54 -1.31 7.32 -9.58
CA MET A 54 -2.62 7.79 -10.03
C MET A 54 -2.48 8.77 -11.21
N SER A 55 -3.50 8.83 -12.07
CA SER A 55 -3.54 9.84 -13.13
C SER A 55 -3.74 11.24 -12.56
N ALA A 56 -3.25 12.27 -13.27
CA ALA A 56 -3.46 13.67 -12.89
C ALA A 56 -4.96 14.00 -12.69
N GLU A 57 -5.82 13.46 -13.56
CA GLU A 57 -7.28 13.62 -13.43
C GLU A 57 -7.83 13.09 -12.10
N ARG A 58 -7.31 11.95 -11.61
CA ARG A 58 -7.73 11.36 -10.34
C ARG A 58 -7.26 12.19 -9.14
N ILE A 59 -6.08 12.80 -9.26
CA ILE A 59 -5.52 13.70 -8.25
C ILE A 59 -6.38 14.96 -8.16
N SER A 60 -6.75 15.56 -9.30
CA SER A 60 -7.65 16.73 -9.32
C SER A 60 -9.04 16.42 -8.76
N GLU A 61 -9.57 15.22 -9.04
CA GLU A 61 -10.83 14.77 -8.42
C GLU A 61 -10.69 14.62 -6.91
N LEU A 62 -9.60 14.01 -6.42
CA LEU A 62 -9.30 13.90 -4.99
C LEU A 62 -9.23 15.27 -4.31
N GLN A 63 -8.55 16.24 -4.92
CA GLN A 63 -8.46 17.61 -4.40
C GLN A 63 -9.85 18.24 -4.27
N ARG A 64 -10.69 18.10 -5.30
CA ARG A 64 -12.06 18.63 -5.28
C ARG A 64 -12.93 17.97 -4.20
N GLU A 65 -12.87 16.65 -4.08
CA GLU A 65 -13.66 15.92 -3.08
C GLU A 65 -13.17 16.21 -1.65
N THR A 66 -11.86 16.35 -1.46
CA THR A 66 -11.25 16.77 -0.18
C THR A 66 -11.67 18.19 0.18
N ALA A 67 -11.73 19.10 -0.80
CA ALA A 67 -12.18 20.47 -0.62
C ALA A 67 -13.68 20.58 -0.34
N ASN A 68 -14.51 19.61 -0.76
CA ASN A 68 -15.95 19.61 -0.51
C ASN A 68 -16.31 18.95 0.84
N GLU A 69 -15.45 18.09 1.39
CA GLU A 69 -15.75 17.34 2.60
C GLU A 69 -15.44 18.16 3.87
N PRO A 70 -16.43 18.44 4.74
CA PRO A 70 -16.23 19.30 5.92
C PRO A 70 -15.25 18.72 6.93
N VAL A 71 -15.17 17.39 7.06
CA VAL A 71 -14.20 16.72 7.95
C VAL A 71 -12.77 16.94 7.46
N MET A 72 -12.53 16.87 6.15
CA MET A 72 -11.21 17.09 5.56
C MET A 72 -10.79 18.56 5.63
N GLN A 73 -11.73 19.49 5.42
CA GLN A 73 -11.48 20.92 5.62
C GLN A 73 -11.05 21.22 7.06
N GLN A 74 -11.77 20.67 8.05
CA GLN A 74 -11.43 20.82 9.47
C GLN A 74 -10.08 20.19 9.80
N LEU A 75 -9.79 19.02 9.22
CA LEU A 75 -8.50 18.35 9.40
C LEU A 75 -7.36 19.19 8.81
N ALA A 76 -7.52 19.73 7.61
CA ALA A 76 -6.53 20.60 6.98
C ALA A 76 -6.28 21.88 7.78
N ALA A 77 -7.34 22.51 8.31
CA ALA A 77 -7.21 23.67 9.19
C ALA A 77 -6.45 23.31 10.48
N THR A 78 -6.79 22.18 11.12
CA THR A 78 -6.13 21.71 12.34
C THR A 78 -4.65 21.38 12.09
N ILE A 79 -4.30 20.84 10.93
CA ILE A 79 -2.89 20.57 10.57
C ILE A 79 -2.11 21.89 10.41
N ARG A 80 -2.74 22.94 9.86
CA ARG A 80 -2.10 24.27 9.68
C ARG A 80 -1.99 25.05 11.00
N GLU A 81 -3.03 25.05 11.81
CA GLU A 81 -3.13 25.82 13.06
C GLU A 81 -2.45 25.10 14.25
N GLY A 82 -2.34 23.78 14.16
CA GLY A 82 -1.83 22.93 15.22
C GLY A 82 -2.94 22.09 15.88
N TRP A 83 -2.53 20.94 16.40
CA TRP A 83 -3.43 20.08 17.17
C TRP A 83 -3.54 20.58 18.61
N PRO A 84 -4.71 20.44 19.27
CA PRO A 84 -4.84 20.65 20.70
C PRO A 84 -3.88 19.75 21.50
N ASP A 85 -3.65 20.05 22.78
CA ASP A 85 -2.80 19.21 23.66
C ASP A 85 -3.52 17.96 24.14
N LEU A 86 -4.85 18.04 24.33
CA LEU A 86 -5.67 16.99 24.91
C LEU A 86 -6.64 16.40 23.88
N LYS A 87 -6.70 15.06 23.81
CA LYS A 87 -7.62 14.34 22.91
C LYS A 87 -9.09 14.70 23.13
N SER A 88 -9.46 15.05 24.36
CA SER A 88 -10.83 15.46 24.73
C SER A 88 -11.25 16.81 24.17
N GLN A 89 -10.30 17.66 23.74
CA GLN A 89 -10.57 18.96 23.13
C GLN A 89 -10.75 18.88 21.61
N VAL A 90 -10.44 17.71 21.03
CA VAL A 90 -10.56 17.46 19.59
C VAL A 90 -12.03 17.23 19.26
N SER A 91 -12.47 17.76 18.12
CA SER A 91 -13.82 17.49 17.63
C SER A 91 -14.02 15.98 17.41
N ALA A 92 -15.23 15.48 17.66
CA ALA A 92 -15.55 14.05 17.56
C ALA A 92 -15.22 13.47 16.17
N ASN A 93 -15.35 14.30 15.12
CA ASN A 93 -15.05 13.92 13.74
C ASN A 93 -13.54 13.74 13.47
N LEU A 94 -12.69 14.48 14.18
CA LEU A 94 -11.23 14.42 14.04
C LEU A 94 -10.57 13.45 15.03
N ALA A 95 -11.30 13.00 16.06
CA ALA A 95 -10.82 12.03 17.04
C ALA A 95 -10.17 10.76 16.42
N PRO A 96 -10.65 10.19 15.29
CA PRO A 96 -10.00 9.04 14.64
C PRO A 96 -8.61 9.34 14.04
N TYR A 97 -8.28 10.62 13.82
CA TYR A 97 -7.02 11.07 13.24
C TYR A 97 -5.99 11.48 14.30
N TRP A 98 -6.43 11.70 15.55
CA TRP A 98 -5.58 12.13 16.67
C TRP A 98 -4.34 11.25 16.89
N ASP A 99 -4.53 9.93 16.81
CA ASP A 99 -3.47 8.95 17.06
C ASP A 99 -2.38 8.99 15.97
N PHE A 100 -2.66 9.66 14.84
CA PHE A 100 -1.74 9.82 13.71
C PHE A 100 -1.29 11.26 13.49
N ARG A 101 -1.66 12.21 14.37
CA ARG A 101 -1.50 13.66 14.14
C ARG A 101 -0.09 14.10 13.74
N GLU A 102 0.94 13.48 14.30
CA GLU A 102 2.36 13.78 14.02
C GLU A 102 2.83 13.27 12.65
N GLN A 103 2.06 12.36 12.05
CA GLN A 103 2.34 11.78 10.74
C GLN A 103 1.53 12.47 9.63
N LEU A 104 0.71 13.47 9.98
CA LEU A 104 -0.17 14.14 9.03
C LEU A 104 0.48 15.37 8.44
N THR A 105 0.50 15.42 7.11
CA THR A 105 1.08 16.52 6.35
C THR A 105 0.09 17.00 5.30
N LEU A 106 0.17 18.28 4.94
CA LEU A 106 -0.68 18.89 3.93
C LEU A 106 0.20 19.34 2.76
N GLU A 107 -0.10 18.85 1.55
CA GLU A 107 0.63 19.18 0.32
C GLU A 107 -0.39 19.36 -0.83
N GLU A 108 -0.33 20.48 -1.54
CA GLU A 108 -1.26 20.88 -2.63
C GLU A 108 -2.74 20.48 -2.39
N ASP A 109 -3.28 20.90 -1.24
CA ASP A 109 -4.66 20.65 -0.80
C ASP A 109 -5.05 19.17 -0.61
N LEU A 110 -4.05 18.28 -0.54
CA LEU A 110 -4.22 16.89 -0.14
C LEU A 110 -3.56 16.64 1.20
N ILE A 111 -4.21 15.79 2.00
CA ILE A 111 -3.70 15.38 3.30
C ILE A 111 -3.04 14.02 3.15
N PHE A 112 -1.83 13.89 3.66
CA PHE A 112 -1.07 12.66 3.67
C PHE A 112 -0.86 12.16 5.09
N LYS A 113 -0.78 10.84 5.24
CA LYS A 113 -0.26 10.17 6.43
C LYS A 113 1.06 9.51 6.04
N ASN A 114 2.18 10.08 6.49
CA ASN A 114 3.51 9.79 5.94
C ASN A 114 3.48 9.96 4.42
N ASP A 115 3.58 8.87 3.65
CA ASP A 115 3.58 8.83 2.19
C ASP A 115 2.24 8.36 1.58
N LYS A 116 1.19 8.19 2.40
CA LYS A 116 -0.12 7.66 1.97
C LYS A 116 -1.16 8.76 1.91
N VAL A 117 -1.84 8.93 0.79
CA VAL A 117 -2.89 9.93 0.64
C VAL A 117 -4.12 9.56 1.47
N ILE A 118 -4.72 10.54 2.16
CA ILE A 118 -5.97 10.36 2.86
C ILE A 118 -7.13 10.44 1.87
N ILE A 119 -8.00 9.44 1.88
CA ILE A 119 -9.14 9.36 0.96
C ILE A 119 -10.38 9.94 1.62
N PRO A 120 -11.10 10.87 0.95
CA PRO A 120 -12.37 11.39 1.43
C PRO A 120 -13.47 10.32 1.46
N ALA A 121 -14.48 10.52 2.31
CA ALA A 121 -15.56 9.54 2.49
C ALA A 121 -16.33 9.28 1.17
N SER A 122 -16.48 10.30 0.33
CA SER A 122 -17.14 10.21 -0.97
C SER A 122 -16.45 9.22 -1.93
N LEU A 123 -15.11 9.18 -1.91
CA LEU A 123 -14.30 8.33 -2.80
C LEU A 123 -13.98 6.96 -2.21
N THR A 124 -14.27 6.73 -0.92
CA THR A 124 -13.96 5.48 -0.23
C THR A 124 -14.53 4.25 -0.95
N LYS A 125 -15.80 4.30 -1.39
CA LYS A 125 -16.46 3.18 -2.10
C LYS A 125 -15.81 2.88 -3.45
N LEU A 126 -15.42 3.92 -4.18
CA LEU A 126 -14.72 3.79 -5.46
C LEU A 126 -13.34 3.13 -5.25
N MET A 127 -12.58 3.64 -4.28
CA MET A 127 -11.23 3.13 -3.99
C MET A 127 -11.25 1.68 -3.50
N LEU A 128 -12.21 1.31 -2.66
CA LEU A 128 -12.45 -0.08 -2.26
C LEU A 128 -12.64 -0.99 -3.48
N THR A 129 -13.49 -0.59 -4.42
CA THR A 129 -13.76 -1.36 -5.64
C THR A 129 -12.50 -1.52 -6.49
N LYS A 130 -11.68 -0.46 -6.60
CA LYS A 130 -10.42 -0.47 -7.35
C LYS A 130 -9.39 -1.44 -6.76
N VAL A 131 -9.16 -1.41 -5.44
CA VAL A 131 -8.19 -2.34 -4.82
C VAL A 131 -8.67 -3.79 -4.80
N HIS A 132 -9.97 -4.02 -4.94
CA HIS A 132 -10.56 -5.35 -4.99
C HIS A 132 -10.69 -5.94 -6.39
N GLN A 133 -10.47 -5.17 -7.45
CA GLN A 133 -10.77 -5.55 -8.83
C GLN A 133 -10.17 -6.91 -9.26
N SER A 134 -9.05 -7.31 -8.68
CA SER A 134 -8.33 -8.55 -8.98
C SER A 134 -8.75 -9.76 -8.10
N HIS A 135 -9.73 -9.62 -7.21
CA HIS A 135 -10.24 -10.68 -6.33
C HIS A 135 -9.17 -11.46 -5.55
N GLN A 136 -8.10 -10.78 -5.13
CA GLN A 136 -6.90 -11.38 -4.54
C GLN A 136 -7.05 -11.85 -3.08
N GLY A 137 -8.24 -11.70 -2.49
CA GLY A 137 -8.50 -12.01 -1.08
C GLY A 137 -8.12 -10.88 -0.13
N ILE A 138 -8.56 -11.03 1.13
CA ILE A 138 -8.61 -9.95 2.13
C ILE A 138 -7.21 -9.35 2.40
N GLU A 139 -6.22 -10.17 2.72
CA GLU A 139 -4.91 -9.69 3.16
C GLU A 139 -4.11 -9.02 2.02
N LYS A 140 -4.23 -9.52 0.80
CA LYS A 140 -3.61 -8.88 -0.38
C LYS A 140 -4.28 -7.54 -0.68
N THR A 141 -5.60 -7.46 -0.66
CA THR A 141 -6.33 -6.19 -0.85
C THR A 141 -5.97 -5.17 0.24
N LYS A 142 -5.86 -5.59 1.51
CA LYS A 142 -5.42 -4.71 2.61
C LYS A 142 -4.00 -4.17 2.37
N ARG A 143 -3.07 -5.03 1.95
CA ARG A 143 -1.68 -4.63 1.68
C ARG A 143 -1.62 -3.58 0.56
N LEU A 144 -2.26 -3.85 -0.58
CA LEU A 144 -2.31 -2.91 -1.70
C LEU A 144 -2.89 -1.55 -1.31
N ALA A 145 -3.97 -1.54 -0.52
CA ALA A 145 -4.55 -0.31 -0.04
C ALA A 145 -3.58 0.48 0.86
N ARG A 146 -2.95 -0.19 1.84
CA ARG A 146 -1.99 0.44 2.76
C ARG A 146 -0.75 0.99 2.08
N ASP A 147 -0.36 0.44 0.93
CA ASP A 147 0.80 0.90 0.17
C ASP A 147 0.56 2.25 -0.52
N ILE A 148 -0.70 2.67 -0.71
CA ILE A 148 -1.03 3.87 -1.51
C ILE A 148 -1.85 4.89 -0.72
N MET A 149 -2.77 4.43 0.13
CA MET A 149 -3.84 5.27 0.67
C MET A 149 -4.21 4.91 2.11
N PHE A 150 -4.92 5.83 2.77
CA PHE A 150 -5.34 5.67 4.16
C PHE A 150 -6.68 6.36 4.43
N TRP A 151 -7.48 5.76 5.31
CA TRP A 151 -8.56 6.43 6.05
C TRP A 151 -8.87 5.63 7.32
N PRO A 152 -9.53 6.25 8.33
CA PRO A 152 -9.94 5.55 9.54
C PRO A 152 -10.83 4.35 9.21
N ASN A 153 -10.58 3.22 9.88
CA ASN A 153 -11.35 1.98 9.70
C ASN A 153 -11.25 1.31 8.30
N MET A 154 -10.30 1.72 7.45
CA MET A 154 -10.07 1.15 6.12
C MET A 154 -9.96 -0.39 6.12
N SER A 155 -9.22 -0.96 7.07
CA SER A 155 -9.00 -2.42 7.11
C SER A 155 -10.29 -3.20 7.39
N ALA A 156 -11.19 -2.67 8.22
CA ALA A 156 -12.48 -3.33 8.49
C ALA A 156 -13.40 -3.24 7.28
N GLN A 157 -13.47 -2.07 6.63
CA GLN A 157 -14.27 -1.88 5.41
C GLN A 157 -13.80 -2.76 4.25
N ILE A 158 -12.48 -2.93 4.07
CA ILE A 158 -11.92 -3.88 3.09
C ILE A 158 -12.35 -5.31 3.43
N THR A 159 -12.24 -5.71 4.71
CA THR A 159 -12.62 -7.06 5.14
C THR A 159 -14.10 -7.32 4.87
N ASP A 160 -14.96 -6.38 5.21
CA ASP A 160 -16.40 -6.45 5.01
C ASP A 160 -16.75 -6.59 3.51
N MET A 161 -16.22 -5.71 2.67
CA MET A 161 -16.50 -5.73 1.23
C MET A 161 -16.00 -7.02 0.56
N VAL A 162 -14.80 -7.49 0.89
CA VAL A 162 -14.27 -8.74 0.32
C VAL A 162 -15.07 -9.95 0.80
N SER A 163 -15.50 -9.97 2.08
CA SER A 163 -16.30 -11.07 2.64
C SER A 163 -17.68 -11.21 1.97
N ARG A 164 -18.25 -10.11 1.49
CA ARG A 164 -19.54 -10.05 0.78
C ARG A 164 -19.40 -10.23 -0.73
N CYS A 165 -18.18 -10.41 -1.25
CA CYS A 165 -17.97 -10.54 -2.69
C CYS A 165 -18.34 -11.95 -3.18
N PRO A 166 -19.28 -12.09 -4.14
CA PRO A 166 -19.72 -13.41 -4.62
C PRO A 166 -18.61 -14.17 -5.35
N ILE A 167 -17.74 -13.46 -6.08
CA ILE A 167 -16.63 -14.06 -6.81
C ILE A 167 -15.57 -14.60 -5.85
N CYS A 168 -15.26 -13.85 -4.79
CA CYS A 168 -14.33 -14.32 -3.76
C CYS A 168 -14.92 -15.47 -2.94
N SER A 169 -16.20 -15.42 -2.60
CA SER A 169 -16.87 -16.51 -1.88
C SER A 169 -16.89 -17.80 -2.70
N ALA A 170 -17.19 -17.73 -4.00
CA ALA A 170 -17.20 -18.90 -4.88
C ALA A 170 -15.81 -19.55 -5.06
N ASN A 171 -14.74 -18.76 -5.00
CA ASN A 171 -13.36 -19.21 -5.20
C ASN A 171 -12.56 -19.37 -3.90
N GLN A 172 -13.20 -19.19 -2.74
CA GLN A 172 -12.52 -19.36 -1.46
C GLN A 172 -12.07 -20.81 -1.30
N HIS A 173 -10.92 -21.02 -0.64
CA HIS A 173 -10.47 -22.36 -0.30
C HIS A 173 -11.59 -23.13 0.40
N LYS A 174 -12.04 -24.23 -0.21
CA LYS A 174 -12.98 -25.16 0.41
C LYS A 174 -12.39 -25.63 1.75
N ASN A 175 -13.27 -25.92 2.70
CA ASN A 175 -12.90 -26.46 4.01
C ASN A 175 -11.85 -27.56 3.88
N ARG A 176 -10.96 -27.65 4.87
CA ARG A 176 -10.02 -28.78 4.97
C ARG A 176 -10.83 -30.08 4.86
N LYS A 177 -10.32 -31.02 4.05
CA LYS A 177 -10.91 -32.37 3.99
C LYS A 177 -11.05 -32.87 5.41
N GLU A 178 -12.22 -33.39 5.74
CA GLU A 178 -12.44 -34.05 7.02
C GLU A 178 -11.39 -35.16 7.19
N PRO A 179 -10.92 -35.39 8.43
CA PRO A 179 -10.00 -36.50 8.69
C PRO A 179 -10.66 -37.80 8.22
N MET A 180 -9.87 -38.68 7.62
CA MET A 180 -10.34 -39.99 7.20
C MET A 180 -10.91 -40.71 8.44
N ILE A 181 -12.17 -41.11 8.37
CA ILE A 181 -12.79 -41.93 9.41
C ILE A 181 -12.36 -43.38 9.14
N PRO A 182 -11.52 -43.99 9.99
CA PRO A 182 -11.14 -45.38 9.82
C PRO A 182 -12.37 -46.26 10.06
N HIS A 183 -12.53 -47.30 9.24
CA HIS A 183 -13.53 -48.33 9.49
C HIS A 183 -12.95 -49.41 10.39
N GLU A 184 -13.82 -50.07 11.17
CA GLU A 184 -13.42 -51.24 11.95
C GLU A 184 -12.92 -52.36 11.05
N LEU A 185 -11.86 -53.04 11.50
CA LEU A 185 -11.29 -54.17 10.78
C LEU A 185 -12.24 -55.39 10.90
N PRO A 186 -12.48 -56.12 9.80
CA PRO A 186 -13.26 -57.36 9.88
C PRO A 186 -12.54 -58.39 10.75
N LEU A 187 -13.29 -59.08 11.61
CA LEU A 187 -12.81 -60.11 12.52
C LEU A 187 -12.76 -61.50 11.86
N ARG A 188 -13.42 -61.66 10.71
CA ARG A 188 -13.56 -62.94 9.99
C ARG A 188 -13.38 -62.77 8.48
N PRO A 189 -12.90 -63.81 7.78
CA PRO A 189 -12.91 -63.83 6.31
C PRO A 189 -14.32 -63.55 5.76
N TRP A 190 -14.39 -62.82 4.64
CA TRP A 190 -15.65 -62.48 3.94
C TRP A 190 -16.65 -61.60 4.72
N GLN A 191 -16.28 -61.07 5.89
CA GLN A 191 -17.16 -60.20 6.68
C GLN A 191 -17.41 -58.83 6.02
N LYS A 192 -16.49 -58.36 5.17
CA LYS A 192 -16.64 -57.13 4.38
C LYS A 192 -16.04 -57.36 3.00
N VAL A 193 -16.81 -57.09 1.95
CA VAL A 193 -16.38 -57.22 0.55
C VAL A 193 -16.53 -55.85 -0.12
N GLY A 194 -15.44 -55.31 -0.65
CA GLY A 194 -15.45 -54.14 -1.52
C GLY A 194 -15.41 -54.60 -2.97
N SER A 195 -16.28 -54.04 -3.81
CA SER A 195 -16.25 -54.25 -5.25
C SER A 195 -16.26 -52.88 -5.91
N ASP A 196 -15.47 -52.72 -6.96
CA ASP A 196 -15.41 -51.51 -7.78
C ASP A 196 -15.58 -51.91 -9.24
N LEU A 197 -16.18 -51.03 -10.04
CA LEU A 197 -16.36 -51.25 -11.45
C LEU A 197 -15.14 -50.68 -12.20
N PHE A 198 -14.49 -51.52 -13.00
CA PHE A 198 -13.45 -51.10 -13.91
C PHE A 198 -13.86 -51.44 -15.34
N GLU A 199 -13.67 -50.49 -16.24
CA GLU A 199 -13.93 -50.62 -17.68
C GLU A 199 -12.57 -50.63 -18.41
N ILE A 200 -12.39 -51.54 -19.39
CA ILE A 200 -11.14 -51.74 -20.16
C ILE A 200 -11.15 -50.86 -21.40
#